data_AF-A0A6P8SJ82-F1
#
_entry.id   AF-A0A6P8SJ82-F1
#
_cell.length_a   1.000
_cell.length_b   1.000
_cell.length_c   1.000
_cell.angle_alpha   90.00
_cell.angle_beta   90.00
_cell.angle_gamma   90.00
#
_symmetry.space_group_name_H-M   'P 1'
#
loop_
_entity.id
_entity.type
_entity.pdbx_description
1 polymer ?
#
loop_
_entity_poly.entity_id
_entity_poly.type
_entity_poly.pdbx_seq_one_letter_code
_entity_poly.pdbx_strand_id
1 'polypeptide(L)'
;MRREIKFSIYRKVPILIAHAEENLQLNDSSVIISVMKTYLLSRRKNLEEIASYYPSMKSRNEKGKEVIEYNNKYWLMLDEQETKCAYGTKESRAEEMKWRRWADDWLVHLISPNVYRTPREALASFDYIVHEGKFGGVEGFFAKYVGAMAMFFVSKMLKRRHNLQDDVRQDLYKAANDWVAAIGKKRPFLGGEQPNLADLAVFGVLRVMEDLEAFDDLMSHSKLQPWYIKMRKVMQEAPALHRALQQLH
;
A
#
# COMPACT_ATOMS: atom_id res chain seq x y z
N MET A 1 -2.57 -6.52 22.82
CA MET A 1 -3.84 -6.46 22.04
C MET A 1 -4.12 -5.00 21.70
N ARG A 2 -4.30 -4.66 20.41
CA ARG A 2 -4.28 -3.28 19.88
C ARG A 2 -5.35 -2.39 20.51
N ARG A 3 -4.98 -1.61 21.55
CA ARG A 3 -5.91 -0.71 22.27
C ARG A 3 -6.48 0.39 21.36
N GLU A 4 -5.72 0.79 20.36
CA GLU A 4 -6.02 1.92 19.46
C GLU A 4 -7.23 1.70 18.55
N ILE A 5 -7.61 0.45 18.24
CA ILE A 5 -8.75 0.13 17.35
C ILE A 5 -9.95 -0.43 18.10
N LYS A 6 -10.00 -0.28 19.44
CA LYS A 6 -11.10 -0.82 20.25
C LYS A 6 -12.46 -0.23 19.91
N PHE A 7 -12.49 1.01 19.41
CA PHE A 7 -13.70 1.72 18.97
C PHE A 7 -14.37 1.09 17.74
N SER A 8 -13.64 0.29 16.94
CA SER A 8 -14.14 -0.28 15.70
C SER A 8 -14.40 -1.79 15.82
N ILE A 9 -15.50 -2.24 15.21
CA ILE A 9 -15.80 -3.67 15.01
C ILE A 9 -14.80 -4.28 14.03
N TYR A 10 -14.29 -3.50 13.09
CA TYR A 10 -13.25 -3.91 12.15
C TYR A 10 -11.90 -3.99 12.88
N ARG A 11 -11.30 -5.19 12.89
CA ARG A 11 -10.09 -5.49 13.68
C ARG A 11 -8.77 -5.41 12.90
N LYS A 12 -8.79 -4.86 11.68
CA LYS A 12 -7.59 -4.61 10.87
C LYS A 12 -7.33 -3.12 10.73
N VAL A 13 -6.14 -2.76 10.28
CA VAL A 13 -5.72 -1.38 9.96
C VAL A 13 -5.26 -1.34 8.49
N PRO A 14 -5.33 -0.18 7.81
CA PRO A 14 -5.80 1.12 8.30
C PRO A 14 -7.32 1.22 8.42
N ILE A 15 -7.77 2.17 9.25
CA ILE A 15 -9.16 2.63 9.38
C ILE A 15 -9.11 4.15 9.23
N LEU A 16 -10.00 4.72 8.42
CA LEU A 16 -10.13 6.17 8.27
C LEU A 16 -11.54 6.57 8.70
N ILE A 17 -11.65 7.57 9.58
CA ILE A 17 -12.93 8.19 9.93
C ILE A 17 -12.98 9.53 9.21
N ALA A 18 -13.93 9.69 8.32
CA ALA A 18 -14.22 10.96 7.67
C ALA A 18 -15.33 11.67 8.46
N HIS A 19 -15.06 12.91 8.86
CA HIS A 19 -16.01 13.76 9.54
C HIS A 19 -16.78 14.57 8.48
N ALA A 20 -17.98 14.09 8.13
CA ALA A 20 -18.94 14.81 7.29
C ALA A 20 -20.13 15.26 8.16
N GLU A 21 -21.37 15.07 7.70
CA GLU A 21 -22.57 15.29 8.53
C GLU A 21 -22.70 14.22 9.63
N GLU A 22 -22.34 12.97 9.30
CA GLU A 22 -22.13 11.88 10.25
C GLU A 22 -20.68 11.37 10.17
N ASN A 23 -20.21 10.73 11.24
CA ASN A 23 -18.88 10.11 11.25
C ASN A 23 -18.89 8.84 10.41
N LEU A 24 -18.34 8.90 9.20
CA LEU A 24 -18.25 7.75 8.31
C LEU A 24 -16.93 7.00 8.50
N GLN A 25 -17.00 5.75 8.91
CA GLN A 25 -15.83 4.88 9.04
C GLN A 25 -15.57 4.07 7.77
N LEU A 26 -14.45 4.35 7.11
CA LEU A 26 -13.93 3.60 5.98
C LEU A 26 -12.87 2.59 6.45
N ASN A 27 -12.96 1.37 5.93
CA ASN A 27 -12.09 0.24 6.25
C ASN A 27 -11.45 -0.29 4.97
N ASP A 28 -10.37 -1.06 5.09
CA ASP A 28 -9.54 -1.56 3.98
C ASP A 28 -8.80 -0.44 3.23
N SER A 29 -7.48 -0.56 3.10
CA SER A 29 -6.65 0.48 2.51
C SER A 29 -7.05 0.80 1.07
N SER A 30 -7.36 -0.22 0.27
CA SER A 30 -7.69 -0.05 -1.14
C SER A 30 -9.08 0.56 -1.33
N VAL A 31 -10.04 0.21 -0.47
CA VAL A 31 -11.36 0.85 -0.44
C VAL A 31 -11.25 2.32 -0.01
N ILE A 32 -10.53 2.62 1.08
CA ILE A 32 -10.30 4.00 1.54
C ILE A 32 -9.77 4.86 0.39
N ILE A 33 -8.74 4.38 -0.31
CA ILE A 33 -8.15 5.09 -1.45
C ILE A 33 -9.17 5.27 -2.58
N SER A 34 -9.94 4.22 -2.95
CA SER A 34 -10.93 4.30 -4.03
C SER A 34 -12.09 5.24 -3.71
N VAL A 35 -12.60 5.20 -2.48
CA VAL A 35 -13.67 6.09 -2.00
C VAL A 35 -13.18 7.54 -2.03
N MET A 36 -12.03 7.82 -1.42
CA MET A 36 -11.48 9.18 -1.37
C MET A 36 -11.13 9.71 -2.76
N LYS A 37 -10.55 8.89 -3.63
CA LYS A 37 -10.24 9.32 -5.01
C LYS A 37 -11.51 9.58 -5.82
N THR A 38 -12.53 8.73 -5.67
CA THR A 38 -13.84 8.96 -6.31
C THR A 38 -14.43 10.28 -5.80
N TYR A 39 -14.40 10.52 -4.49
CA TYR A 39 -14.93 11.76 -3.90
C TYR A 39 -14.20 13.02 -4.39
N LEU A 40 -12.87 12.98 -4.51
CA LEU A 40 -12.08 14.11 -5.00
C LEU A 40 -12.33 14.43 -6.49
N LEU A 41 -12.73 13.43 -7.28
CA LEU A 41 -13.03 13.60 -8.71
C LEU A 41 -14.50 13.93 -8.96
N SER A 42 -15.40 13.27 -8.23
CA SER A 42 -16.84 13.42 -8.35
C SER A 42 -17.33 14.55 -7.46
N ARG A 43 -17.48 15.74 -8.03
CA ARG A 43 -17.99 16.93 -7.29
C ARG A 43 -19.47 16.87 -6.90
N ARG A 44 -20.16 15.78 -7.23
CA ARG A 44 -21.63 15.66 -7.11
C ARG A 44 -22.09 14.65 -6.07
N LYS A 45 -21.25 13.67 -5.71
CA LYS A 45 -21.62 12.55 -4.84
C LYS A 45 -21.11 12.81 -3.43
N ASN A 46 -21.94 12.55 -2.42
CA ASN A 46 -21.49 12.58 -1.04
C ASN A 46 -20.68 11.31 -0.70
N LEU A 47 -19.98 11.35 0.44
CA LEU A 47 -19.02 10.29 0.78
C LEU A 47 -19.73 8.99 1.17
N GLU A 48 -20.92 9.10 1.76
CA GLU A 48 -21.79 8.00 2.20
C GLU A 48 -22.31 7.21 0.99
N GLU A 49 -22.79 7.90 -0.04
CA GLU A 49 -23.22 7.32 -1.31
C GLU A 49 -22.06 6.58 -1.97
N ILE A 50 -20.89 7.20 -2.05
CA ILE A 50 -19.70 6.56 -2.65
C ILE A 50 -19.31 5.31 -1.86
N ALA A 51 -19.28 5.37 -0.52
CA ALA A 51 -18.93 4.25 0.33
C ALA A 51 -19.90 3.06 0.17
N SER A 52 -21.18 3.33 -0.09
CA SER A 52 -22.20 2.29 -0.33
C SER A 52 -21.88 1.38 -1.52
N TYR A 53 -21.12 1.87 -2.50
CA TYR A 53 -20.73 1.10 -3.69
C TYR A 53 -19.59 0.09 -3.44
N TYR A 54 -19.02 0.08 -2.24
CA TYR A 54 -17.97 -0.86 -1.82
C TYR A 54 -18.47 -1.75 -0.67
N PRO A 55 -19.47 -2.61 -0.90
CA PRO A 55 -20.05 -3.42 0.15
C PRO A 55 -19.04 -4.44 0.68
N SER A 56 -19.03 -4.62 2.02
CA SER A 56 -18.29 -5.70 2.66
C SER A 56 -19.04 -7.02 2.52
N MET A 57 -18.38 -8.05 2.00
CA MET A 57 -18.91 -9.42 1.93
C MET A 57 -18.11 -10.34 2.86
N LYS A 58 -18.82 -11.24 3.54
CA LYS A 58 -18.19 -12.35 4.26
C LYS A 58 -17.95 -13.48 3.26
N SER A 59 -16.69 -13.74 2.96
CA SER A 59 -16.26 -14.89 2.16
C SER A 59 -15.55 -15.91 3.05
N ARG A 60 -15.49 -17.17 2.65
CA ARG A 60 -14.64 -18.18 3.30
C ARG A 60 -13.37 -18.33 2.49
N ASN A 61 -12.22 -18.21 3.14
CA ASN A 61 -10.95 -18.48 2.48
C ASN A 61 -10.76 -20.00 2.22
N GLU A 62 -9.69 -20.36 1.49
CA GLU A 62 -9.29 -21.74 1.19
C GLU A 62 -9.14 -22.65 2.42
N LYS A 63 -9.05 -22.06 3.63
CA LYS A 63 -8.91 -22.76 4.91
C LYS A 63 -10.23 -22.77 5.71
N GLY A 64 -11.35 -22.40 5.09
CA GLY A 64 -12.68 -22.36 5.71
C GLY A 64 -12.90 -21.21 6.70
N LYS A 65 -11.94 -20.30 6.86
CA LYS A 65 -12.05 -19.14 7.77
C LYS A 65 -12.82 -18.02 7.10
N GLU A 66 -13.79 -17.45 7.83
CA GLU A 66 -14.50 -16.25 7.39
C GLU A 66 -13.55 -15.05 7.30
N VAL A 67 -13.52 -14.43 6.13
CA VAL A 67 -12.76 -13.24 5.80
C VAL A 67 -13.72 -12.20 5.21
N ILE A 68 -13.58 -10.96 5.66
CA ILE A 68 -14.29 -9.83 5.05
C ILE A 68 -13.50 -9.41 3.82
N GLU A 69 -14.17 -9.41 2.68
CA GLU A 69 -13.67 -8.94 1.40
C GLU A 69 -14.55 -7.80 0.90
N TYR A 70 -13.95 -6.84 0.21
CA TYR A 70 -14.67 -5.68 -0.32
C TYR A 70 -14.74 -5.79 -1.84
N ASN A 71 -15.95 -5.85 -2.36
CA ASN A 71 -16.15 -5.83 -3.81
C ASN A 71 -15.79 -4.45 -4.36
N ASN A 72 -15.37 -4.44 -5.62
CA ASN A 72 -15.02 -3.21 -6.34
C ASN A 72 -13.89 -2.40 -5.71
N LYS A 73 -13.11 -2.93 -4.73
CA LYS A 73 -12.08 -2.18 -4.00
C LYS A 73 -11.05 -1.46 -4.89
N TYR A 74 -10.84 -1.91 -6.13
CA TYR A 74 -9.94 -1.27 -7.09
C TYR A 74 -10.64 -0.41 -8.16
N TRP A 75 -11.97 -0.42 -8.21
CA TRP A 75 -12.76 0.29 -9.21
C TRP A 75 -13.23 1.66 -8.67
N LEU A 76 -12.90 2.75 -9.35
CA LEU A 76 -13.42 4.08 -9.00
C LEU A 76 -14.84 4.27 -9.51
N MET A 77 -15.74 4.83 -8.70
CA MET A 77 -17.18 4.94 -9.03
C MET A 77 -17.51 6.26 -9.75
N LEU A 78 -16.82 6.49 -10.88
CA LEU A 78 -16.90 7.68 -11.71
C LEU A 78 -17.95 7.54 -12.83
N ASP A 79 -18.56 8.66 -13.23
CA ASP A 79 -19.38 8.72 -14.44
C ASP A 79 -18.54 8.69 -15.73
N GLU A 80 -19.18 8.70 -16.90
CA GLU A 80 -18.46 8.61 -18.18
C GLU A 80 -17.57 9.83 -18.47
N GLN A 81 -18.00 11.03 -18.09
CA GLN A 81 -17.24 12.27 -18.31
C GLN A 81 -16.04 12.32 -17.35
N GLU A 82 -16.28 12.05 -16.07
CA GLU A 82 -15.26 11.95 -15.02
C GLU A 82 -14.24 10.86 -15.36
N THR A 83 -14.69 9.72 -15.88
CA THR A 83 -13.79 8.64 -16.33
C THR A 83 -12.90 9.10 -17.48
N LYS A 84 -13.44 9.79 -18.50
CA LYS A 84 -12.65 10.33 -19.62
C LYS A 84 -11.65 11.39 -19.17
N CYS A 85 -12.00 12.21 -18.18
CA CYS A 85 -11.09 13.19 -17.60
C CYS A 85 -9.97 12.56 -16.76
N ALA A 86 -10.30 11.54 -15.96
CA ALA A 86 -9.35 10.87 -15.08
C ALA A 86 -8.44 9.86 -15.82
N TYR A 87 -8.98 9.20 -16.85
CA TYR A 87 -8.30 8.19 -17.63
C TYR A 87 -8.43 8.53 -19.11
N GLY A 88 -7.30 8.73 -19.81
CA GLY A 88 -7.30 9.03 -21.24
C GLY A 88 -7.91 7.91 -22.09
N THR A 89 -7.82 6.65 -21.64
CA THR A 89 -8.41 5.49 -22.32
C THR A 89 -8.99 4.47 -21.33
N LYS A 90 -9.86 3.57 -21.81
CA LYS A 90 -10.43 2.50 -20.99
C LYS A 90 -9.37 1.50 -20.52
N GLU A 91 -8.36 1.26 -21.35
CA GLU A 91 -7.24 0.37 -21.06
C GLU A 91 -6.40 0.89 -19.89
N SER A 92 -6.20 2.21 -19.79
CA SER A 92 -5.46 2.83 -18.68
C SER A 92 -6.12 2.56 -17.32
N ARG A 93 -7.46 2.61 -17.28
CA ARG A 93 -8.23 2.27 -16.06
C ARG A 93 -8.06 0.80 -15.68
N ALA A 94 -8.19 -0.10 -16.66
CA ALA A 94 -8.03 -1.53 -16.41
C ALA A 94 -6.59 -1.88 -15.99
N GLU A 95 -5.60 -1.19 -16.57
CA GLU A 95 -4.19 -1.33 -16.22
C GLU A 95 -3.92 -0.89 -14.78
N GLU A 96 -4.44 0.28 -14.35
CA GLU A 96 -4.34 0.74 -12.97
C GLU A 96 -4.92 -0.29 -12.00
N MET A 97 -6.13 -0.79 -12.28
CA MET A 97 -6.78 -1.80 -11.43
C MET A 97 -5.95 -3.08 -11.30
N LYS A 98 -5.40 -3.56 -12.41
CA LYS A 98 -4.55 -4.76 -12.44
C LYS A 98 -3.34 -4.57 -11.52
N TRP A 99 -2.67 -3.44 -11.59
CA TRP A 99 -1.46 -3.17 -10.82
C TRP A 99 -1.73 -2.86 -9.35
N ARG A 100 -2.86 -2.23 -9.02
CA ARG A 100 -3.32 -2.10 -7.63
C ARG A 100 -3.57 -3.47 -6.99
N ARG A 101 -4.24 -4.37 -7.72
CA ARG A 101 -4.42 -5.75 -7.27
C ARG A 101 -3.08 -6.47 -7.10
N TRP A 102 -2.17 -6.34 -8.07
CA TRP A 102 -0.85 -6.94 -7.99
C TRP A 102 -0.03 -6.44 -6.79
N ALA A 103 -0.13 -5.16 -6.43
CA ALA A 103 0.56 -4.61 -5.26
C ALA A 103 0.09 -5.29 -3.95
N ASP A 104 -1.23 -5.48 -3.81
CA ASP A 104 -1.84 -6.10 -2.63
C ASP A 104 -1.72 -7.63 -2.59
N ASP A 105 -1.79 -8.30 -3.73
CA ASP A 105 -1.87 -9.77 -3.81
C ASP A 105 -0.49 -10.42 -4.01
N TRP A 106 0.52 -9.66 -4.45
CA TRP A 106 1.86 -10.19 -4.71
C TRP A 106 2.95 -9.37 -4.03
N LEU A 107 3.07 -8.07 -4.34
CA LEU A 107 4.21 -7.27 -3.90
C LEU A 107 4.35 -7.20 -2.37
N VAL A 108 3.24 -7.00 -1.65
CA VAL A 108 3.25 -6.94 -0.18
C VAL A 108 3.76 -8.24 0.46
N HIS A 109 3.56 -9.38 -0.20
CA HIS A 109 4.00 -10.68 0.30
C HIS A 109 5.51 -10.90 0.15
N LEU A 110 6.19 -10.06 -0.64
CA LEU A 110 7.65 -10.07 -0.75
C LEU A 110 8.33 -9.31 0.39
N ILE A 111 7.64 -8.37 1.03
CA ILE A 111 8.22 -7.47 2.04
C ILE A 111 8.72 -8.24 3.26
N SER A 112 7.82 -8.97 3.95
CA SER A 112 8.19 -9.68 5.19
C SER A 112 9.31 -10.72 4.99
N PRO A 113 9.28 -11.58 3.96
CA PRO A 113 10.40 -12.48 3.66
C PRO A 113 11.73 -11.77 3.41
N ASN A 114 11.70 -10.56 2.84
CA ASN A 114 12.89 -9.79 2.52
C ASN A 114 13.46 -9.02 3.72
N VAL A 115 12.64 -8.34 4.51
CA VAL A 115 13.13 -7.54 5.65
C VAL A 115 13.48 -8.41 6.88
N TYR A 116 12.91 -9.62 6.97
CA TYR A 116 13.20 -10.59 8.04
C TYR A 116 13.99 -11.80 7.51
N ARG A 117 14.80 -11.63 6.46
CA ARG A 117 15.50 -12.74 5.77
C ARG A 117 16.59 -13.38 6.64
N THR A 118 17.35 -12.55 7.35
CA THR A 118 18.42 -12.94 8.28
C THR A 118 18.13 -12.42 9.70
N PRO A 119 18.72 -13.01 10.76
CA PRO A 119 18.51 -12.52 12.12
C PRO A 119 18.92 -11.04 12.31
N ARG A 120 19.98 -10.60 11.61
CA ARG A 120 20.45 -9.21 11.63
C ARG A 120 19.43 -8.27 11.01
N GLU A 121 18.95 -8.58 9.81
CA GLU A 121 17.91 -7.80 9.12
C GLU A 121 16.61 -7.77 9.93
N ALA A 122 16.26 -8.88 10.58
CA ALA A 122 15.06 -8.96 11.40
C ALA A 122 15.15 -8.06 12.65
N LEU A 123 16.32 -8.01 13.29
CA LEU A 123 16.57 -7.10 14.41
C LEU A 123 16.54 -5.64 13.96
N ALA A 124 17.15 -5.31 12.82
CA ALA A 124 17.13 -3.95 12.26
C ALA A 124 15.69 -3.50 11.93
N SER A 125 14.90 -4.37 11.29
CA SER A 125 13.50 -4.10 10.96
C SER A 125 12.63 -3.90 12.20
N PHE A 126 12.85 -4.68 13.25
CA PHE A 126 12.12 -4.47 14.52
C PHE A 126 12.58 -3.23 15.26
N ASP A 127 13.86 -2.89 15.18
CA ASP A 127 14.37 -1.65 15.77
C ASP A 127 13.66 -0.45 15.16
N TYR A 128 13.57 -0.43 13.82
CA TYR A 128 12.81 0.57 13.09
C TYR A 128 11.33 0.61 13.51
N ILE A 129 10.65 -0.55 13.60
CA ILE A 129 9.25 -0.62 14.03
C ILE A 129 9.05 -0.14 15.47
N VAL A 130 9.98 -0.45 16.38
CA VAL A 130 9.90 -0.03 17.78
C VAL A 130 10.17 1.48 17.91
N HIS A 131 11.08 2.02 17.11
CA HIS A 131 11.41 3.45 17.08
C HIS A 131 10.28 4.30 16.46
N GLU A 132 9.73 3.90 15.33
CA GLU A 132 8.62 4.59 14.64
C GLU A 132 7.26 4.31 15.30
N GLY A 133 7.16 3.23 16.07
CA GLY A 133 5.96 2.81 16.77
C GLY A 133 5.80 3.43 18.16
N LYS A 134 4.58 3.33 18.70
CA LYS A 134 4.28 3.76 20.07
C LYS A 134 4.52 2.64 21.10
N PHE A 135 5.77 2.21 21.27
CA PHE A 135 6.13 1.22 22.29
C PHE A 135 6.76 1.90 23.53
N GLY A 136 6.37 1.48 24.74
CA GLY A 136 7.03 1.94 25.98
C GLY A 136 8.43 1.33 26.14
N GLY A 137 9.32 1.95 26.93
CA GLY A 137 10.76 1.59 26.96
C GLY A 137 11.09 0.10 27.23
N VAL A 138 10.45 -0.52 28.22
CA VAL A 138 10.68 -1.96 28.55
C VAL A 138 9.94 -2.88 27.58
N GLU A 139 8.72 -2.52 27.17
CA GLU A 139 7.94 -3.27 26.18
C GLU A 139 8.62 -3.27 24.81
N GLY A 140 9.25 -2.16 24.41
CA GLY A 140 9.99 -2.00 23.17
C GLY A 140 11.24 -2.87 23.12
N PHE A 141 11.99 -2.99 24.22
CA PHE A 141 13.15 -3.89 24.30
C PHE A 141 12.76 -5.36 24.11
N PHE A 142 11.74 -5.83 24.85
CA PHE A 142 11.25 -7.21 24.68
C PHE A 142 10.62 -7.43 23.30
N ALA A 143 9.84 -6.47 22.79
CA ALA A 143 9.25 -6.54 21.46
C ALA A 143 10.32 -6.60 20.37
N LYS A 144 11.46 -5.90 20.53
CA LYS A 144 12.56 -5.90 19.56
C LYS A 144 13.14 -7.30 19.39
N TYR A 145 13.63 -7.92 20.46
CA TYR A 145 14.34 -9.21 20.35
C TYR A 145 13.39 -10.39 20.15
N VAL A 146 12.31 -10.47 20.93
CA VAL A 146 11.34 -11.57 20.81
C VAL A 146 10.54 -11.45 19.51
N GLY A 147 10.16 -10.23 19.13
CA GLY A 147 9.46 -9.95 17.88
C GLY A 147 10.32 -10.24 16.66
N ALA A 148 11.60 -9.80 16.65
CA ALA A 148 12.52 -10.09 15.56
C ALA A 148 12.71 -11.60 15.35
N MET A 149 12.92 -12.34 16.43
CA MET A 149 13.06 -13.79 16.36
C MET A 149 11.78 -14.46 15.84
N ALA A 150 10.61 -14.08 16.38
CA ALA A 150 9.33 -14.61 15.92
C ALA A 150 9.10 -14.31 14.43
N MET A 151 9.36 -13.08 13.99
CA MET A 151 9.17 -12.69 12.59
C MET A 151 10.19 -13.30 11.65
N PHE A 152 11.42 -13.57 12.09
CA PHE A 152 12.38 -14.37 11.33
C PHE A 152 11.83 -15.78 11.02
N PHE A 153 11.21 -16.47 11.98
CA PHE A 153 10.60 -17.77 11.71
C PHE A 153 9.32 -17.65 10.86
N VAL A 154 8.48 -16.65 11.13
CA VAL A 154 7.28 -16.37 10.34
C VAL A 154 7.65 -16.05 8.89
N SER A 155 8.75 -15.34 8.64
CA SER A 155 9.22 -15.00 7.29
C SER A 155 9.61 -16.25 6.50
N LYS A 156 10.24 -17.25 7.14
CA LYS A 156 10.53 -18.56 6.51
C LYS A 156 9.24 -19.34 6.20
N MET A 157 8.23 -19.28 7.07
CA MET A 157 6.92 -19.87 6.81
C MET A 157 6.21 -19.16 5.64
N LEU A 158 6.27 -17.83 5.58
CA LEU A 158 5.68 -17.04 4.49
C LEU A 158 6.40 -17.30 3.16
N LYS A 159 7.73 -17.38 3.16
CA LYS A 159 8.54 -17.78 2.00
C LYS A 159 8.02 -19.09 1.40
N ARG A 160 7.82 -20.11 2.24
CA ARG A 160 7.27 -21.42 1.80
C ARG A 160 5.83 -21.31 1.34
N ARG A 161 4.98 -20.57 2.06
CA ARG A 161 3.56 -20.43 1.76
C ARG A 161 3.31 -19.73 0.41
N HIS A 162 4.14 -18.76 0.06
CA HIS A 162 4.03 -17.97 -1.16
C HIS A 162 4.93 -18.50 -2.29
N ASN A 163 5.50 -19.71 -2.14
CA ASN A 163 6.37 -20.37 -3.12
C ASN A 163 7.50 -19.45 -3.64
N LEU A 164 8.12 -18.68 -2.74
CA LEU A 164 9.24 -17.81 -3.07
C LEU A 164 10.52 -18.62 -3.30
N GLN A 165 11.40 -18.09 -4.14
CA GLN A 165 12.72 -18.63 -4.46
C GLN A 165 13.60 -18.72 -3.22
N ASP A 166 14.69 -19.48 -3.35
CA ASP A 166 15.58 -19.67 -2.23
C ASP A 166 16.25 -18.38 -1.76
N ASP A 167 16.69 -17.59 -2.74
CA ASP A 167 17.03 -16.19 -2.56
C ASP A 167 15.79 -15.30 -2.81
N VAL A 168 15.14 -14.92 -1.71
CA VAL A 168 13.95 -14.04 -1.71
C VAL A 168 14.21 -12.65 -2.29
N ARG A 169 15.48 -12.24 -2.41
CA ARG A 169 15.87 -10.98 -3.07
C ARG A 169 15.61 -11.04 -4.57
N GLN A 170 15.81 -12.20 -5.21
CA GLN A 170 15.56 -12.34 -6.65
C GLN A 170 14.09 -12.13 -6.98
N ASP A 171 13.17 -12.63 -6.14
CA ASP A 171 11.73 -12.37 -6.34
C ASP A 171 11.39 -10.89 -6.20
N LEU A 172 12.04 -10.19 -5.27
CA LEU A 172 11.86 -8.75 -5.08
C LEU A 172 12.39 -7.96 -6.29
N TYR A 173 13.60 -8.29 -6.77
CA TYR A 173 14.19 -7.65 -7.95
C TYR A 173 13.36 -7.92 -9.20
N LYS A 174 12.88 -9.16 -9.37
CA LYS A 174 12.00 -9.53 -10.47
C LYS A 174 10.70 -8.74 -10.42
N ALA A 175 10.05 -8.65 -9.26
CA ALA A 175 8.82 -7.88 -9.10
C ALA A 175 9.03 -6.39 -9.40
N ALA A 176 10.14 -5.81 -8.97
CA ALA A 176 10.49 -4.42 -9.26
C ALA A 176 10.77 -4.20 -10.75
N ASN A 177 11.46 -5.13 -11.41
CA ASN A 177 11.71 -5.06 -12.85
C ASN A 177 10.43 -5.28 -13.67
N ASP A 178 9.54 -6.18 -13.25
CA ASP A 178 8.23 -6.41 -13.86
C ASP A 178 7.37 -5.13 -13.79
N TRP A 179 7.40 -4.42 -12.66
CA TRP A 179 6.74 -3.12 -12.50
C TRP A 179 7.31 -2.06 -13.45
N VAL A 180 8.64 -1.90 -13.50
CA VAL A 180 9.29 -0.94 -14.40
C VAL A 180 9.02 -1.27 -15.88
N ALA A 181 8.99 -2.56 -16.22
CA ALA A 181 8.64 -3.01 -17.57
C ALA A 181 7.20 -2.65 -17.93
N ALA A 182 6.27 -2.70 -16.98
CA ALA A 182 4.87 -2.34 -17.18
C ALA A 182 4.65 -0.84 -17.40
N ILE A 183 5.40 0.01 -16.68
CA ILE A 183 5.45 1.44 -16.96
C ILE A 183 5.96 1.66 -18.38
N GLY A 184 7.00 0.92 -18.76
CA GLY A 184 7.63 1.02 -20.07
C GLY A 184 8.55 2.24 -20.16
N LYS A 185 9.03 2.53 -21.38
CA LYS A 185 10.04 3.60 -21.61
C LYS A 185 9.44 4.95 -22.01
N LYS A 186 8.14 4.98 -22.34
CA LYS A 186 7.49 6.15 -22.98
C LYS A 186 6.86 7.14 -21.99
N ARG A 187 6.66 6.73 -20.74
CA ARG A 187 5.98 7.52 -19.70
C ARG A 187 6.79 7.50 -18.40
N PRO A 188 6.79 8.59 -17.61
CA PRO A 188 7.50 8.63 -16.34
C PRO A 188 6.84 7.79 -15.24
N PHE A 189 5.51 7.63 -15.28
CA PHE A 189 4.71 6.85 -14.34
C PHE A 189 3.71 5.95 -15.10
N LEU A 190 3.11 4.96 -14.44
CA LEU A 190 2.04 4.18 -15.05
C LEU A 190 0.86 5.07 -15.45
N GLY A 191 0.56 6.09 -14.63
CA GLY A 191 -0.43 7.12 -14.92
C GLY A 191 -0.12 8.07 -16.09
N GLY A 192 1.04 7.94 -16.74
CA GLY A 192 1.49 8.89 -17.77
C GLY A 192 2.40 9.94 -17.15
N GLU A 193 2.07 11.23 -17.36
CA GLU A 193 2.85 12.37 -16.85
C GLU A 193 2.75 12.55 -15.33
N GLN A 194 1.64 12.12 -14.73
CA GLN A 194 1.42 12.14 -13.28
C GLN A 194 1.18 10.72 -12.77
N PRO A 195 1.55 10.41 -11.50
CA PRO A 195 1.29 9.11 -10.93
C PRO A 195 -0.20 8.85 -10.73
N ASN A 196 -0.63 7.63 -11.06
CA ASN A 196 -1.99 7.17 -10.79
C ASN A 196 -2.06 6.35 -9.48
N LEU A 197 -3.20 5.74 -9.19
CA LEU A 197 -3.36 4.97 -7.94
C LEU A 197 -2.48 3.71 -7.89
N ALA A 198 -2.11 3.14 -9.04
CA ALA A 198 -1.19 2.01 -9.06
C ALA A 198 0.24 2.44 -8.73
N ASP A 199 0.70 3.57 -9.28
CA ASP A 199 1.99 4.15 -8.89
C ASP A 199 2.05 4.40 -7.38
N LEU A 200 1.00 4.99 -6.81
CA LEU A 200 0.89 5.25 -5.38
C LEU A 200 0.85 3.96 -4.56
N ALA A 201 0.15 2.93 -5.02
CA ALA A 201 0.07 1.63 -4.34
C ALA A 201 1.44 0.95 -4.27
N VAL A 202 2.15 0.85 -5.41
CA VAL A 202 3.48 0.25 -5.47
C VAL A 202 4.48 1.06 -4.65
N PHE A 203 4.46 2.38 -4.79
CA PHE A 203 5.33 3.27 -4.03
C PHE A 203 5.09 3.11 -2.52
N GLY A 204 3.83 3.13 -2.07
CA GLY A 204 3.47 2.98 -0.67
C GLY A 204 3.90 1.65 -0.07
N VAL A 205 3.78 0.54 -0.82
CA VAL A 205 4.24 -0.78 -0.35
C VAL A 205 5.77 -0.83 -0.22
N LEU A 206 6.50 -0.30 -1.19
CA LEU A 206 7.96 -0.32 -1.17
C LEU A 206 8.56 0.64 -0.14
N ARG A 207 7.90 1.76 0.13
CA ARG A 207 8.33 2.76 1.12
C ARG A 207 8.46 2.18 2.53
N VAL A 208 7.73 1.11 2.85
CA VAL A 208 7.82 0.41 4.14
C VAL A 208 9.22 -0.13 4.41
N MET A 209 10.02 -0.36 3.36
CA MET A 209 11.39 -0.87 3.49
C MET A 209 12.45 0.22 3.49
N GLU A 210 12.10 1.51 3.37
CA GLU A 210 13.09 2.59 3.44
C GLU A 210 13.95 2.46 4.72
N ASP A 211 15.23 2.78 4.58
CA ASP A 211 16.27 2.64 5.63
C ASP A 211 16.61 1.20 6.07
N LEU A 212 16.12 0.19 5.34
CA LEU A 212 16.50 -1.22 5.54
C LEU A 212 17.39 -1.72 4.40
N GLU A 213 18.26 -2.69 4.71
CA GLU A 213 19.16 -3.35 3.75
C GLU A 213 18.43 -3.87 2.51
N ALA A 214 17.19 -4.36 2.69
CA ALA A 214 16.35 -4.83 1.59
C ALA A 214 16.03 -3.76 0.54
N PHE A 215 15.94 -2.50 0.95
CA PHE A 215 15.65 -1.39 0.06
C PHE A 215 16.89 -0.91 -0.68
N ASP A 216 18.04 -0.85 -0.01
CA ASP A 216 19.33 -0.53 -0.65
C ASP A 216 19.67 -1.54 -1.74
N ASP A 217 19.46 -2.83 -1.43
CA ASP A 217 19.57 -3.94 -2.35
C ASP A 217 18.62 -3.78 -3.55
N LEU A 218 17.35 -3.46 -3.28
CA LEU A 218 16.34 -3.24 -4.31
C LEU A 218 16.73 -2.09 -5.26
N MET A 219 17.26 -0.99 -4.72
CA MET A 219 17.68 0.16 -5.52
C MET A 219 18.93 -0.12 -6.33
N SER A 220 19.84 -0.95 -5.81
CA SER A 220 21.13 -1.26 -6.46
C SER A 220 21.02 -2.36 -7.52
N HIS A 221 20.13 -3.34 -7.32
CA HIS A 221 20.04 -4.54 -8.16
C HIS A 221 18.80 -4.61 -9.05
N SER A 222 18.00 -3.54 -9.12
CA SER A 222 16.86 -3.44 -10.03
C SER A 222 16.85 -2.12 -10.81
N LYS A 223 15.98 -2.04 -11.82
CA LYS A 223 15.79 -0.83 -12.63
C LYS A 223 14.80 0.17 -12.00
N LEU A 224 14.43 -0.03 -10.74
CA LEU A 224 13.37 0.72 -10.05
C LEU A 224 13.78 2.14 -9.67
N GLN A 225 15.04 2.35 -9.32
CA GLN A 225 15.53 3.58 -8.69
C GLN A 225 15.10 4.88 -9.40
N PRO A 226 15.19 5.01 -10.75
CA PRO A 226 14.78 6.25 -11.42
C PRO A 226 13.30 6.58 -11.25
N TRP A 227 12.40 5.58 -11.28
CA TRP A 227 10.98 5.79 -11.05
C TRP A 227 10.70 6.13 -9.58
N TYR A 228 11.36 5.42 -8.65
CA TYR A 228 11.14 5.64 -7.21
C TYR A 228 11.53 7.05 -6.77
N ILE A 229 12.67 7.57 -7.26
CA ILE A 229 13.11 8.94 -6.96
C ILE A 229 12.11 9.97 -7.49
N LYS A 230 11.56 9.76 -8.70
CA LYS A 230 10.51 10.62 -9.25
C LYS A 230 9.26 10.60 -8.37
N MET A 231 8.81 9.42 -7.96
CA MET A 231 7.66 9.29 -7.05
C MET A 231 7.90 10.03 -5.73
N ARG A 232 9.07 9.84 -5.11
CA ARG A 232 9.44 10.51 -3.87
C ARG A 232 9.41 12.03 -4.02
N LYS A 233 9.92 12.57 -5.13
CA LYS A 233 9.88 14.00 -5.43
C LYS A 233 8.44 14.52 -5.51
N VAL A 234 7.56 13.84 -6.25
CA VAL A 234 6.14 14.23 -6.36
C VAL A 234 5.46 14.24 -4.99
N MET A 235 5.75 13.25 -4.14
CA MET A 235 5.18 13.16 -2.79
C MET A 235 5.70 14.25 -1.83
N GLN A 236 6.92 14.76 -2.04
CA GLN A 236 7.49 15.86 -1.24
C GLN A 236 6.99 17.23 -1.70
N GLU A 237 6.73 17.41 -2.99
CA GLU A 237 6.26 18.67 -3.56
C GLU A 237 4.76 18.92 -3.32
N ALA A 238 3.94 17.87 -3.25
CA ALA A 238 2.49 17.99 -3.08
C ALA A 238 2.05 18.73 -1.80
N PRO A 239 2.63 18.49 -0.61
CA PRO A 239 2.31 19.25 0.59
C PRO A 239 2.78 20.71 0.54
N ALA A 240 3.89 20.99 -0.15
CA ALA A 240 4.44 22.35 -0.28
C ALA A 240 3.53 23.24 -1.14
N LEU A 241 3.00 22.69 -2.23
CA LEU A 241 2.06 23.40 -3.10
C LEU A 241 0.73 23.70 -2.37
N HIS A 242 0.22 22.74 -1.59
CA HIS A 242 -1.02 22.94 -0.82
C HIS A 242 -0.87 24.02 0.27
N ARG A 243 0.26 24.05 0.97
CA ARG A 243 0.56 25.12 1.95
C ARG A 243 0.72 26.49 1.29
N ALA A 244 1.37 26.55 0.13
CA ALA A 244 1.54 27.80 -0.62
C ALA A 244 0.19 28.37 -1.11
N LEU A 245 -0.74 27.51 -1.53
CA LEU A 245 -2.09 27.91 -1.97
C LEU A 245 -3.00 28.34 -0.81
N GLN A 246 -2.79 27.81 0.40
CA GLN A 246 -3.47 28.25 1.62
C GLN A 246 -2.94 29.59 2.18
N GLN A 247 -1.75 30.04 1.78
CA GLN A 247 -1.21 31.34 2.18
C GLN A 247 -1.62 32.48 1.23
N LEU A 248 -2.26 32.16 0.11
CA LEU A 248 -2.76 33.10 -0.90
C LEU A 248 -4.27 33.40 -0.77
N HIS A 249 -4.94 32.83 0.24
CA HIS A 249 -6.32 33.12 0.64
C HIS A 249 -6.35 33.50 2.12
#